data_AF-A0A2V8V926-F1
#
_entry.id   AF-A0A2V8V926-F1
#
_cell.length_a   1.000
_cell.length_b   1.000
_cell.length_c   1.000
_cell.angle_alpha   90.00
_cell.angle_beta   90.00
_cell.angle_gamma   90.00
#
_symmetry.space_group_name_H-M   'P 1'
#
loop_
_entity.id
_entity.type
_entity.pdbx_description
1 polymer ?
#
loop_
_entity_poly.entity_id
_entity_poly.type
_entity_poly.pdbx_seq_one_letter_code
_entity_poly.pdbx_strand_id
1 'polypeptide(L)'
;METEKIGVREFRENLTGYLESGRPLAITRHGETLGFFIPAQKRSRKAEVEAMRAAAKELDAMIAKWGASEDELMQEYKQLRQTTREKKRKP
;
A
#
# COMPACT_ATOMS: atom_id res chain seq x y z
N MET A 1 1.96 -10.91 9.42
CA MET A 1 2.39 -9.66 10.09
C MET A 1 1.18 -9.03 10.76
N GLU A 2 1.31 -8.57 12.00
CA GLU A 2 0.25 -7.87 12.72
C GLU A 2 0.31 -6.38 12.32
N THR A 3 -0.64 -5.93 11.50
CA THR A 3 -0.71 -4.54 11.02
C THR A 3 -1.73 -3.77 11.83
N GLU A 4 -1.29 -2.70 12.50
CA GLU A 4 -2.17 -1.85 13.30
C GLU A 4 -3.08 -1.02 12.38
N LYS A 5 -4.40 -1.10 12.61
CA LYS A 5 -5.39 -0.38 11.80
C LYS A 5 -5.61 1.00 12.40
N ILE A 6 -5.28 2.04 11.66
CA ILE A 6 -5.43 3.43 12.08
C ILE A 6 -6.27 4.22 11.08
N GLY A 7 -6.95 5.26 11.55
CA GLY A 7 -7.71 6.15 10.66
C GLY A 7 -6.80 7.12 9.90
N VAL A 8 -7.18 7.52 8.68
CA VAL A 8 -6.40 8.48 7.87
C VAL A 8 -6.23 9.84 8.55
N ARG A 9 -7.20 10.24 9.38
CA ARG A 9 -7.12 11.49 10.13
C ARG A 9 -6.10 11.38 11.26
N GLU A 10 -6.17 10.31 12.02
CA GLU A 10 -5.23 10.00 13.11
C GLU A 10 -3.80 9.82 12.58
N PHE A 11 -3.64 9.17 11.43
CA PHE A 11 -2.35 9.03 10.77
C PHE A 11 -1.72 10.39 10.43
N ARG A 12 -2.53 11.36 9.97
CA ARG A 12 -2.04 12.71 9.65
C ARG A 12 -1.68 13.51 10.89
N GLU A 13 -2.44 13.37 11.97
CA GLU A 13 -2.22 14.06 13.24
C GLU A 13 -0.97 13.54 13.96
N ASN A 14 -0.72 12.22 13.90
CA ASN A 14 0.38 11.56 14.63
C ASN A 14 1.51 11.05 13.71
N LEU A 15 1.65 11.64 12.51
CA LEU A 15 2.57 11.17 11.47
C LEU A 15 4.00 10.96 12.01
N THR A 16 4.56 11.95 12.70
CA THR A 16 5.93 11.90 13.23
C THR A 16 6.13 10.71 14.17
N GLY A 17 5.20 10.47 15.10
CA GLY A 17 5.29 9.34 16.02
C GLY A 17 5.20 7.99 15.30
N TYR A 18 4.37 7.91 14.27
CA TYR A 18 4.28 6.71 13.43
C TYR A 18 5.56 6.46 12.61
N LEU A 19 6.16 7.51 12.06
CA LEU A 19 7.45 7.44 11.34
C LEU A 19 8.59 6.94 12.25
N GLU A 20 8.61 7.37 13.51
CA GLU A 20 9.62 6.97 14.49
C GLU A 20 9.40 5.56 15.05
N SER A 21 8.14 5.11 15.13
CA SER A 21 7.80 3.81 15.72
C SER A 21 8.32 2.61 14.91
N GLY A 22 8.56 2.79 13.61
CA GLY A 22 9.07 1.72 12.74
C GLY A 22 8.11 0.53 12.56
N ARG A 23 6.81 0.70 12.88
CA ARG A 23 5.78 -0.33 12.79
C ARG A 23 4.97 -0.23 11.49
N PRO A 24 4.60 -1.36 10.84
CA PRO A 24 3.68 -1.35 9.70
C PRO A 24 2.25 -0.97 10.10
N LEU A 25 1.62 -0.09 9.31
CA LEU A 25 0.29 0.45 9.59
C LEU A 25 -0.66 0.21 8.41
N ALA A 26 -1.90 -0.13 8.71
CA ALA A 26 -3.02 -0.17 7.76
C ALA A 26 -3.85 1.11 7.93
N ILE A 27 -3.77 2.01 6.95
CA ILE A 27 -4.48 3.29 6.99
C ILE A 27 -5.88 3.08 6.45
N THR A 28 -6.90 3.47 7.22
CA THR A 28 -8.31 3.27 6.91
C THR A 28 -9.09 4.58 6.82
N ARG A 29 -10.19 4.60 6.06
CA ARG A 29 -11.17 5.70 6.06
C ARG A 29 -12.56 5.09 5.99
N HIS A 30 -13.44 5.49 6.91
CA HIS A 30 -14.77 4.91 7.05
C HIS A 30 -14.76 3.36 7.15
N GLY A 31 -13.71 2.78 7.75
CA GLY A 31 -13.55 1.33 7.89
C GLY A 31 -12.91 0.63 6.68
N GLU A 32 -12.78 1.30 5.54
CA GLU A 32 -12.11 0.76 4.35
C GLU A 32 -10.61 1.05 4.37
N THR A 33 -9.78 0.06 4.02
CA THR A 33 -8.32 0.25 3.98
C THR A 33 -7.93 1.03 2.73
N LEU A 34 -7.37 2.23 2.94
CA LEU A 34 -6.88 3.11 1.88
C LEU A 34 -5.48 2.73 1.41
N GLY A 35 -4.65 2.18 2.29
CA GLY A 35 -3.28 1.81 1.96
C GLY A 35 -2.48 1.37 3.17
N PHE A 36 -1.29 0.83 2.90
CA PHE A 36 -0.37 0.37 3.94
C PHE A 36 0.86 1.27 3.97
N PHE A 37 1.27 1.64 5.18
CA PHE A 37 2.54 2.31 5.42
C PHE A 37 3.52 1.32 6.05
N ILE A 38 4.61 1.04 5.35
CA ILE A 38 5.68 0.16 5.82
C ILE A 38 6.92 1.05 5.99
N PRO A 39 7.30 1.40 7.22
CA PRO A 39 8.44 2.27 7.45
C PRO A 39 9.75 1.58 7.07
N ALA A 40 10.60 2.33 6.40
CA ALA A 40 11.98 1.96 6.11
C ALA A 40 12.78 1.85 7.42
N GLN A 41 13.08 0.63 7.88
CA GLN A 41 13.88 0.49 9.10
C GLN A 41 15.33 0.90 8.84
N LYS A 42 15.92 1.66 9.76
CA LYS A 42 17.36 2.01 9.79
C LYS A 42 18.26 0.79 10.05
N ARG A 43 18.16 -0.26 9.23
CA ARG A 43 19.10 -1.39 9.19
C ARG A 43 19.28 -1.83 7.76
N SER A 44 20.24 -1.19 7.10
CA SER A 44 20.74 -1.47 5.75
C SER A 44 19.66 -1.55 4.68
N ARG A 45 19.74 -0.65 3.70
CA ARG A 45 18.96 -0.66 2.46
C ARG A 45 18.85 -2.04 1.78
N LYS A 46 19.80 -2.96 2.02
CA LYS A 46 19.75 -4.35 1.56
C LYS A 46 18.68 -5.20 2.24
N ALA A 47 18.59 -5.19 3.58
CA ALA A 47 17.57 -5.96 4.30
C ALA A 47 16.16 -5.47 3.99
N GLU A 48 16.00 -4.16 3.77
CA GLU A 48 14.74 -3.55 3.36
C GLU A 48 14.33 -3.95 1.93
N VAL A 49 15.27 -3.93 0.98
CA VAL A 49 15.02 -4.40 -0.39
C VAL A 49 14.71 -5.90 -0.42
N GLU A 50 15.33 -6.71 0.44
CA GLU A 50 14.99 -8.13 0.55
C GLU A 50 13.60 -8.35 1.15
N ALA A 51 13.22 -7.59 2.18
CA ALA A 51 11.87 -7.62 2.74
C ALA A 51 10.80 -7.20 1.72
N MET A 52 11.07 -6.14 0.93
CA MET A 52 10.18 -5.73 -0.17
C MET A 52 10.09 -6.80 -1.27
N ARG A 53 11.20 -7.45 -1.62
CA ARG A 53 11.21 -8.55 -2.60
C ARG A 53 10.43 -9.77 -2.11
N ALA A 54 10.54 -10.09 -0.82
CA ALA A 54 9.76 -11.16 -0.20
C ALA A 54 8.25 -10.86 -0.22
N ALA A 55 7.88 -9.63 0.16
CA ALA A 55 6.49 -9.17 0.10
C ALA A 55 5.94 -9.15 -1.33
N ALA A 56 6.74 -8.72 -2.32
CA ALA A 56 6.35 -8.75 -3.73
C ALA A 56 6.10 -10.19 -4.22
N LYS A 57 6.96 -11.14 -3.84
CA LYS A 57 6.81 -12.55 -4.22
C LYS A 57 5.55 -13.19 -3.62
N GLU A 58 5.19 -12.80 -2.40
CA GLU A 58 3.97 -13.27 -1.75
C GLU A 58 2.72 -12.63 -2.37
N LEU A 59 2.80 -11.36 -2.76
CA LEU A 59 1.77 -10.69 -3.54
C LEU A 59 1.57 -11.35 -4.92
N ASP A 60 2.65 -11.68 -5.64
CA ASP A 60 2.59 -12.40 -6.92
C ASP A 60 1.92 -13.77 -6.74
N ALA A 61 2.22 -14.49 -5.65
CA ALA A 61 1.59 -15.76 -5.34
C ALA A 61 0.09 -15.61 -5.02
N MET A 62 -0.30 -14.54 -4.34
CA MET A 62 -1.71 -14.21 -4.10
C MET A 62 -2.45 -13.84 -5.38
N ILE A 63 -1.84 -13.04 -6.25
CA ILE A 63 -2.36 -12.65 -7.56
C ILE A 63 -2.58 -13.89 -8.43
N ALA A 64 -1.56 -14.75 -8.53
CA ALA A 64 -1.64 -16.01 -9.26
C ALA A 64 -2.73 -16.95 -8.70
N LYS A 65 -2.91 -16.96 -7.37
CA LYS A 65 -3.95 -17.76 -6.70
C LYS A 65 -5.36 -17.19 -6.90
N TRP A 66 -5.50 -15.89 -7.11
CA TRP A 66 -6.77 -15.23 -7.42
C TRP A 66 -7.14 -15.28 -8.90
N GLY A 67 -6.27 -15.82 -9.76
CA GLY A 67 -6.57 -16.05 -11.17
C GLY A 67 -6.66 -14.78 -12.01
N ALA A 68 -6.22 -13.64 -11.48
CA ALA A 68 -6.02 -12.43 -12.26
C ALA A 68 -4.56 -12.42 -12.75
N SER A 69 -4.36 -12.41 -14.06
CA SER A 69 -3.03 -12.23 -14.63
C SER A 69 -2.47 -10.84 -14.29
N GLU A 70 -1.14 -10.70 -14.26
CA GLU A 70 -0.48 -9.41 -14.05
C GLU A 70 -0.99 -8.33 -15.02
N ASP A 71 -1.28 -8.75 -16.26
CA ASP A 71 -1.85 -7.89 -17.30
C ASP A 71 -3.24 -7.37 -16.95
N GLU A 72 -4.12 -8.18 -16.36
CA GLU A 72 -5.48 -7.79 -15.96
C GLU A 72 -5.45 -6.76 -14.82
N LEU A 73 -4.58 -6.95 -13.83
CA LEU A 73 -4.37 -5.97 -12.76
C LEU A 73 -3.77 -4.66 -13.28
N MET A 74 -2.86 -4.74 -14.24
CA MET A 74 -2.32 -3.58 -14.94
C MET A 74 -3.39 -2.86 -15.76
N GLN A 75 -4.34 -3.59 -16.36
CA GLN A 75 -5.47 -3.00 -17.06
C GLN A 75 -6.45 -2.32 -16.11
N GLU A 76 -6.83 -2.95 -15.00
CA GLU A 76 -7.69 -2.32 -13.99
C GLU A 76 -7.05 -1.05 -13.41
N TYR A 77 -5.75 -1.09 -13.08
CA TYR A 77 -5.03 0.08 -12.61
C TYR A 77 -4.99 1.21 -13.66
N LYS A 78 -4.76 0.88 -14.94
CA LYS A 78 -4.81 1.85 -16.05
C LYS A 78 -6.20 2.45 -16.21
N GLN A 79 -7.26 1.65 -16.11
CA GLN A 79 -8.65 2.13 -16.17
C GLN A 79 -8.99 3.04 -14.99
N LEU A 80 -8.58 2.69 -13.78
CA LEU A 80 -8.76 3.53 -12.59
C LEU A 80 -8.00 4.88 -12.72
N ARG A 81 -6.83 4.87 -13.35
CA ARG A 81 -6.04 6.08 -13.64
C ARG A 81 -6.63 6.94 -14.76
N GLN A 82 -7.27 6.33 -15.76
CA GLN A 82 -7.94 7.06 -16.83
C GLN A 82 -9.21 7.73 -16.34
N THR A 83 -10.05 7.02 -15.58
CA THR A 83 -11.29 7.58 -15.00
C THR A 83 -11.03 8.73 -14.03
N THR A 84 -9.94 8.69 -13.26
CA THR A 84 -9.50 9.81 -12.42
C THR A 84 -8.96 11.00 -13.23
N ARG A 85 -8.36 10.76 -14.40
CA ARG A 85 -7.93 11.83 -15.33
C ARG A 85 -9.10 12.45 -16.09
N GLU A 86 -10.09 11.67 -16.46
CA GLU A 86 -11.32 12.15 -17.11
C GLU A 86 -12.19 12.96 -16.16
N LYS A 87 -12.31 12.54 -14.90
CA LYS A 87 -12.95 13.34 -13.84
C LYS A 87 -12.26 14.69 -13.58
N LYS A 88 -10.96 14.82 -13.88
CA LYS A 88 -10.22 16.10 -13.81
C LYS A 88 -10.33 16.96 -15.07
N ARG A 89 -10.87 16.41 -16.17
CA ARG A 89 -10.99 17.08 -17.48
C ARG A 89 -12.41 17.54 -17.84
N LYS A 90 -13.43 17.14 -17.07
CA LYS A 90 -14.75 17.78 -17.15
C LYS A 90 -14.76 19.01 -16.23
N PRO A 91 -15.16 20.20 -16.74
CA PRO A 91 -15.23 21.44 -15.99
C PRO A 91 -16.30 21.40 -14.89
#